data_AF-A0A7C3CJC3-F1
#
_entry.id   AF-A0A7C3CJC3-F1
#
_cell.length_a   1.000
_cell.length_b   1.000
_cell.length_c   1.000
_cell.angle_alpha   90.00
_cell.angle_beta   90.00
_cell.angle_gamma   90.00
#
_symmetry.space_group_name_H-M   'P 1'
#
loop_
_entity.id
_entity.type
_entity.pdbx_description
1 polymer ?
#
loop_
_entity_poly.entity_id
_entity_poly.type
_entity_poly.pdbx_seq_one_letter_code
_entity_poly.pdbx_strand_id
1 'polypeptide(L)'
;MHVLKLSPRVQKEIAADVPTKSKPAVHKIYLTLPRKTSKVQFDIFDYEMLFKDEATKTLLREGKTIGCFYIESPGMRSLLKKLSCDTFEMLTAASSVIRPGVAESGMMQEFIARHKNPARRKYLIPEMEKYLGETYGVMIYQEDVIKIAHHVAGLTLEEADLLRRAMSGKMRSHKAMERIKNKFYASCKSKGLSLTITNKLWNQIESFAGYAFCKAHSASFALLSFQVA
;
A
#
# COMPACT_ATOMS: atom_id res chain seq x y z
N MET A 1 45.79 8.85 -8.53
CA MET A 1 45.41 8.88 -9.96
C MET A 1 45.00 10.30 -10.32
N HIS A 2 45.72 10.93 -11.24
CA HIS A 2 45.42 12.27 -11.74
C HIS A 2 44.04 12.30 -12.43
N VAL A 3 43.23 13.29 -12.08
CA VAL A 3 42.03 13.63 -12.86
C VAL A 3 42.51 14.38 -14.10
N LEU A 4 42.50 13.72 -15.25
CA LEU A 4 42.76 14.32 -16.56
C LEU A 4 41.72 15.43 -16.80
N LYS A 5 42.14 16.71 -16.73
CA LYS A 5 41.33 17.82 -17.23
C LYS A 5 41.35 17.78 -18.75
N LEU A 6 40.19 17.53 -19.35
CA LEU A 6 39.99 17.57 -20.80
C LEU A 6 40.31 18.97 -21.35
N SER A 7 40.88 19.02 -22.56
CA SER A 7 41.31 20.27 -23.19
C SER A 7 40.13 21.18 -23.54
N PRO A 8 40.32 22.51 -23.60
CA PRO A 8 39.27 23.47 -23.95
C PRO A 8 38.62 23.22 -25.31
N ARG A 9 39.30 22.51 -26.21
CA ARG A 9 38.81 22.15 -27.54
C ARG A 9 37.79 21.01 -27.49
N VAL A 10 38.00 20.02 -26.63
CA VAL A 10 37.05 18.91 -26.40
C VAL A 10 35.79 19.40 -25.67
N GLN A 11 35.92 20.38 -24.77
CA GLN A 11 34.76 21.01 -24.13
C GLN A 11 33.90 21.81 -25.11
N LYS A 12 34.49 22.37 -26.17
CA LYS A 12 33.77 23.11 -27.22
C LYS A 12 33.03 22.21 -28.20
N GLU A 13 33.53 21.00 -28.48
CA GLU A 13 32.83 20.04 -29.37
C GLU A 13 31.60 19.39 -28.71
N ILE A 14 31.57 19.26 -27.37
CA ILE A 14 30.38 18.78 -26.63
C ILE A 14 29.28 19.86 -26.55
N ALA A 15 29.63 21.12 -26.79
CA ALA A 15 28.71 22.26 -26.75
C ALA A 15 28.11 22.65 -28.11
N ALA A 16 28.36 21.85 -29.16
CA ALA A 16 27.78 22.09 -30.48
C ALA A 16 26.48 21.28 -30.68
N ASP A 17 25.37 22.01 -30.58
CA ASP A 17 24.08 21.77 -31.24
C ASP A 17 23.47 20.36 -31.12
N VAL A 18 22.99 20.03 -29.92
CA VAL A 18 21.86 19.11 -29.80
C VAL A 18 20.59 19.95 -29.97
N PRO A 19 19.79 19.76 -31.04
CA PRO A 19 18.55 20.48 -31.20
C PRO A 19 17.67 20.16 -30.00
N THR A 20 17.38 21.18 -29.20
CA THR A 20 16.39 21.12 -28.12
C THR A 20 15.05 20.82 -28.77
N LYS A 21 14.71 19.54 -28.93
CA LYS A 21 13.34 19.12 -29.20
C LYS A 21 12.51 19.72 -28.07
N SER A 22 11.75 20.77 -28.37
CA SER A 22 10.76 21.33 -27.46
C SER A 22 9.96 20.14 -26.93
N LYS A 23 10.00 19.89 -25.62
CA LYS A 23 9.11 18.89 -25.00
C LYS A 23 7.71 19.13 -25.57
N PRO A 24 7.05 18.12 -26.15
CA PRO A 24 5.73 18.32 -26.73
C PRO A 24 4.87 18.97 -25.65
N ALA A 25 4.27 20.11 -25.99
CA ALA A 25 3.41 20.84 -25.08
C ALA A 25 2.28 19.91 -24.67
N VAL A 26 2.38 19.32 -23.48
CA VAL A 26 1.34 18.45 -22.94
C VAL A 26 0.10 19.33 -22.86
N HIS A 27 -0.88 19.02 -23.70
CA HIS A 27 -2.13 19.79 -23.77
C HIS A 27 -2.82 19.62 -22.43
N LYS A 28 -2.73 20.65 -21.59
CA LYS A 28 -3.34 20.64 -20.26
C LYS A 28 -4.85 20.74 -20.45
N ILE A 29 -5.54 19.62 -20.27
CA ILE A 29 -7.01 19.57 -20.25
C ILE A 29 -7.61 20.17 -18.97
N TYR A 30 -6.77 20.63 -18.04
CA TYR A 30 -7.17 21.20 -16.76
C TYR A 30 -6.41 22.49 -16.46
N LEU A 31 -7.09 23.41 -15.78
CA LEU A 31 -6.47 24.60 -15.21
C LEU A 31 -5.46 24.17 -14.14
N THR A 32 -4.27 24.78 -14.15
CA THR A 32 -3.30 24.52 -13.09
C THR A 32 -3.87 25.07 -11.79
N LEU A 33 -4.14 24.20 -10.81
CA LEU A 33 -4.62 24.63 -9.50
C LEU A 33 -3.53 25.50 -8.86
N PRO A 34 -3.81 26.78 -8.58
CA PRO A 34 -2.82 27.66 -7.96
C PRO A 34 -2.49 27.16 -6.55
N ARG A 35 -1.20 26.91 -6.28
CA ARG A 35 -0.71 26.36 -5.01
C ARG A 35 -1.00 27.26 -3.80
N LYS A 36 -0.98 28.57 -4.02
CA LYS A 36 -1.42 29.59 -3.06
C LYS A 36 -2.17 30.65 -3.84
N THR A 37 -3.34 31.03 -3.35
CA THR A 37 -4.08 32.18 -3.88
C THR A 37 -4.22 33.22 -2.79
N SER A 38 -4.51 34.47 -3.14
CA SER A 38 -4.82 35.50 -2.15
C SER A 38 -5.99 35.15 -1.24
N LYS A 39 -6.83 34.16 -1.62
CA LYS A 39 -7.98 33.67 -0.85
C LYS A 39 -7.71 32.39 -0.03
N VAL A 40 -6.67 31.62 -0.36
CA VAL A 40 -6.34 30.34 0.29
C VAL A 40 -4.88 30.36 0.70
N GLN A 41 -4.65 30.41 2.01
CA GLN A 41 -3.33 30.61 2.65
C GLN A 41 -2.50 29.32 2.81
N PHE A 42 -3.04 28.15 2.41
CA PHE A 42 -2.37 26.85 2.52
C PHE A 42 -2.10 26.23 1.15
N ASP A 43 -1.09 25.35 1.07
CA ASP A 43 -0.72 24.59 -0.14
C ASP A 43 -1.12 23.13 0.01
N ILE A 44 -2.10 22.67 -0.78
CA ILE A 44 -2.57 21.27 -0.77
C ILE A 44 -1.53 20.26 -1.26
N PHE A 45 -0.42 20.74 -1.85
CA PHE A 45 0.72 19.90 -2.23
C PHE A 45 1.83 19.88 -1.17
N ASP A 46 1.68 20.63 -0.07
CA ASP A 46 2.50 20.49 1.12
C ASP A 46 1.97 19.33 1.96
N TYR A 47 2.47 18.12 1.69
CA TYR A 47 2.01 16.91 2.34
C TYR A 47 2.40 16.82 3.82
N GLU A 48 3.48 17.50 4.23
CA GLU A 48 3.88 17.52 5.64
C GLU A 48 2.87 18.33 6.46
N MET A 49 2.48 19.50 5.96
CA MET A 49 1.39 20.29 6.54
C MET A 49 0.09 19.48 6.56
N LEU A 50 -0.28 18.90 5.42
CA LEU A 50 -1.54 18.16 5.27
C LEU A 50 -1.69 17.00 6.26
N PHE A 51 -0.64 16.19 6.43
CA PHE A 51 -0.68 15.04 7.34
C PHE A 51 -0.49 15.42 8.82
N LYS A 52 -0.09 16.66 9.10
CA LYS A 52 0.05 17.18 10.47
C LYS A 52 -1.10 18.09 10.89
N ASP A 53 -2.00 18.48 9.98
CA ASP A 53 -3.14 19.34 10.31
C ASP A 53 -4.10 18.66 11.30
N GLU A 54 -4.21 19.24 12.50
CA GLU A 54 -5.02 18.67 13.59
C GLU A 54 -6.53 18.79 13.33
N ALA A 55 -6.97 19.75 12.52
CA ALA A 55 -8.39 19.87 12.17
C ALA A 55 -8.81 18.72 11.24
N THR A 56 -8.05 18.44 10.19
CA THR A 56 -8.24 17.29 9.30
C THR A 56 -8.17 15.98 10.08
N LYS A 57 -7.18 15.79 10.95
CA LYS A 57 -7.11 14.59 11.81
C LYS A 57 -8.31 14.44 12.72
N THR A 58 -8.79 15.52 13.32
CA THR A 58 -9.98 15.49 14.19
C THR A 58 -11.22 15.10 13.39
N LEU A 59 -11.37 15.64 12.18
CA LEU A 59 -12.44 15.28 11.25
C LEU A 59 -12.43 13.78 10.93
N LEU A 60 -11.25 13.20 10.68
CA LEU A 60 -11.07 11.77 10.45
C LEU A 60 -11.39 10.92 11.70
N ARG A 61 -10.82 11.27 12.87
CA ARG A 61 -11.06 10.55 14.14
C ARG A 61 -12.54 10.52 14.51
N GLU A 62 -13.24 11.62 14.28
CA GLU A 62 -14.66 11.76 14.55
C GLU A 62 -15.55 11.27 13.39
N GLY A 63 -14.97 10.78 12.29
CA GLY A 63 -15.71 10.31 11.11
C GLY A 63 -16.67 11.36 10.54
N LYS A 64 -16.32 12.66 10.63
CA LYS A 64 -17.12 13.80 10.13
C LYS A 64 -16.79 14.13 8.67
N THR A 65 -16.72 13.10 7.84
CA THR A 65 -16.16 13.15 6.48
C THR A 65 -17.22 13.25 5.36
N ILE A 66 -18.40 13.80 5.65
CA ILE A 66 -19.42 14.03 4.60
C ILE A 66 -18.87 15.04 3.59
N GLY A 67 -18.90 14.70 2.30
CA GLY A 67 -18.32 15.53 1.23
C GLY A 67 -16.81 15.32 1.02
N CYS A 68 -16.15 14.53 1.86
CA CYS A 68 -14.76 14.13 1.64
C CYS A 68 -14.72 12.93 0.68
N PHE A 69 -13.99 13.09 -0.43
CA PHE A 69 -13.83 12.05 -1.44
C PHE A 69 -13.46 10.70 -0.82
N TYR A 70 -14.13 9.63 -1.28
CA TYR A 70 -13.85 8.23 -0.94
C TYR A 70 -14.17 7.79 0.51
N ILE A 71 -14.33 8.73 1.44
CA ILE A 71 -14.43 8.42 2.87
C ILE A 71 -15.73 8.87 3.55
N GLU A 72 -16.74 9.25 2.77
CA GLU A 72 -18.03 9.77 3.25
C GLU A 72 -19.06 8.72 3.68
N SER A 73 -18.90 7.45 3.23
CA SER A 73 -19.93 6.43 3.41
C SER A 73 -20.19 6.13 4.91
N PRO A 74 -21.42 5.73 5.31
CA PRO A 74 -21.71 5.40 6.71
C PRO A 74 -20.78 4.32 7.29
N GLY A 75 -20.50 3.28 6.50
CA GLY A 75 -19.59 2.20 6.89
C GLY A 75 -18.16 2.70 7.11
N MET A 76 -17.64 3.51 6.18
CA MET A 76 -16.30 4.09 6.31
C MET A 76 -16.21 4.99 7.54
N ARG A 77 -17.13 5.94 7.72
CA ARG A 77 -17.15 6.84 8.89
C ARG A 77 -17.17 6.09 10.21
N SER A 78 -17.94 5.01 10.29
CA SER A 78 -17.96 4.13 11.47
C SER A 78 -16.61 3.44 11.69
N LEU A 79 -15.95 2.99 10.62
CA LEU A 79 -14.63 2.39 10.69
C LEU A 79 -13.57 3.41 11.15
N LEU A 80 -13.55 4.62 10.59
CA LEU A 80 -12.60 5.67 10.97
C LEU A 80 -12.68 5.98 12.47
N LYS A 81 -13.90 6.09 13.02
CA LYS A 81 -14.13 6.26 14.47
C LYS A 81 -13.57 5.09 15.29
N LYS A 82 -13.81 3.85 14.84
CA LYS A 82 -13.31 2.65 15.54
C LYS A 82 -11.79 2.55 15.53
N LEU A 83 -11.14 3.09 14.51
CA LEU A 83 -9.69 3.13 14.35
C LEU A 83 -9.05 4.42 14.90
N SER A 84 -9.85 5.36 15.44
CA SER A 84 -9.39 6.71 15.80
C SER A 84 -8.44 7.29 14.75
N CYS A 85 -8.83 7.17 13.47
CA CYS A 85 -7.94 7.39 12.34
C CYS A 85 -7.41 8.82 12.29
N ASP A 86 -6.08 9.00 12.33
CA ASP A 86 -5.41 10.29 12.34
C ASP A 86 -4.11 10.32 11.50
N THR A 87 -3.78 9.23 10.82
CA THR A 87 -2.57 9.10 10.00
C THR A 87 -2.92 8.68 8.57
N PHE A 88 -2.05 9.06 7.64
CA PHE A 88 -2.16 8.70 6.23
C PHE A 88 -2.17 7.17 6.03
N GLU A 89 -1.31 6.45 6.74
CA GLU A 89 -1.20 5.00 6.68
C GLU A 89 -2.46 4.31 7.21
N MET A 90 -3.04 4.80 8.31
CA MET A 90 -4.28 4.27 8.86
C MET A 90 -5.46 4.50 7.92
N LEU A 91 -5.55 5.66 7.27
CA LEU A 91 -6.59 5.94 6.29
C LEU A 91 -6.45 5.04 5.05
N THR A 92 -5.21 4.82 4.61
CA THR A 92 -4.88 3.90 3.51
C THR A 92 -5.32 2.47 3.85
N ALA A 93 -5.08 2.01 5.08
CA ALA A 93 -5.51 0.69 5.55
C ALA A 93 -7.05 0.61 5.68
N ALA A 94 -7.68 1.63 6.26
CA ALA A 94 -9.13 1.69 6.45
C ALA A 94 -9.89 1.61 5.12
N SER A 95 -9.43 2.36 4.11
CA SER A 95 -9.97 2.34 2.74
C SER A 95 -9.74 1.03 2.00
N SER A 96 -8.67 0.30 2.33
CA SER A 96 -8.44 -1.04 1.79
C SER A 96 -9.31 -2.10 2.44
N VAL A 97 -9.59 -2.00 3.74
CA VAL A 97 -10.27 -3.06 4.52
C VAL A 97 -11.81 -2.97 4.48
N ILE A 98 -12.40 -1.80 4.23
CA ILE A 98 -13.87 -1.61 4.22
C ILE A 98 -14.54 -2.15 2.94
N ARG A 99 -14.48 -3.45 2.74
CA ARG A 99 -15.06 -4.14 1.57
C ARG A 99 -15.97 -5.28 2.01
N PRO A 100 -17.05 -5.56 1.26
CA PRO A 100 -18.02 -6.61 1.64
C PRO A 100 -17.36 -7.92 2.06
N GLY A 101 -16.48 -8.50 1.25
CA GLY A 101 -15.89 -9.80 1.59
C GLY A 101 -14.74 -9.78 2.61
N VAL A 102 -14.09 -8.63 2.84
CA VAL A 102 -13.13 -8.50 3.96
C VAL A 102 -13.88 -8.45 5.29
N ALA A 103 -15.04 -7.79 5.32
CA ALA A 103 -15.89 -7.72 6.51
C ALA A 103 -16.43 -9.12 6.90
N GLU A 104 -16.84 -9.92 5.92
CA GLU A 104 -17.32 -11.30 6.12
C GLU A 104 -16.23 -12.26 6.63
N SER A 105 -14.99 -12.09 6.18
CA SER A 105 -13.85 -12.93 6.59
C SER A 105 -13.40 -12.73 8.06
N GLY A 106 -13.91 -11.71 8.75
CA GLY A 106 -13.45 -11.33 10.10
C GLY A 106 -12.12 -10.57 10.13
N MET A 107 -11.42 -10.42 9.00
CA MET A 107 -10.13 -9.71 8.94
C MET A 107 -10.24 -8.24 9.36
N MET A 108 -11.33 -7.55 8.95
CA MET A 108 -11.57 -6.18 9.39
C MET A 108 -11.72 -6.08 10.92
N GLN A 109 -12.43 -7.03 11.54
CA GLN A 109 -12.61 -7.05 12.99
C GLN A 109 -11.29 -7.34 13.71
N GLU A 110 -10.49 -8.26 13.17
CA GLU A 110 -9.18 -8.57 13.72
C GLU A 110 -8.23 -7.37 13.61
N PHE A 111 -8.22 -6.65 12.49
CA PHE A 111 -7.45 -5.42 12.33
C PHE A 111 -7.84 -4.36 13.37
N ILE A 112 -9.14 -4.09 13.53
CA ILE A 112 -9.65 -3.14 14.55
C ILE A 112 -9.25 -3.61 15.96
N ALA A 113 -9.37 -4.90 16.25
CA ALA A 113 -9.07 -5.43 17.58
C ALA A 113 -7.58 -5.33 17.92
N ARG A 114 -6.68 -5.57 16.96
CA ARG A 114 -5.23 -5.40 17.11
C ARG A 114 -4.80 -3.94 17.16
N HIS A 115 -5.51 -3.08 16.46
CA HIS A 115 -5.32 -1.63 16.56
C HIS A 115 -5.56 -1.18 17.99
N LYS A 116 -6.74 -1.51 18.55
CA LYS A 116 -7.18 -1.11 19.89
C LYS A 116 -6.42 -1.77 21.03
N ASN A 117 -5.91 -3.00 20.84
CA ASN A 117 -5.22 -3.74 21.89
C ASN A 117 -3.86 -4.26 21.40
N PRO A 118 -2.74 -3.61 21.79
CA PRO A 118 -1.39 -4.05 21.47
C PRO A 118 -1.09 -5.50 21.87
N ALA A 119 -1.67 -6.03 22.95
CA ALA A 119 -1.46 -7.41 23.39
C ALA A 119 -2.04 -8.46 22.42
N ARG A 120 -2.92 -8.04 21.49
CA ARG A 120 -3.45 -8.90 20.42
C ARG A 120 -2.57 -8.94 19.17
N ARG A 121 -1.54 -8.09 19.06
CA ARG A 121 -0.63 -8.04 17.90
C ARG A 121 0.31 -9.25 17.91
N LYS A 122 -0.24 -10.39 17.53
CA LYS A 122 0.48 -11.67 17.44
C LYS A 122 0.84 -11.95 15.99
N TYR A 123 2.11 -12.24 15.77
CA TYR A 123 2.64 -12.68 14.49
C TYR A 123 2.85 -14.19 14.51
N LEU A 124 2.63 -14.86 13.37
CA LEU A 124 2.91 -16.30 13.27
C LEU A 124 4.41 -16.58 13.42
N ILE A 125 5.23 -15.64 12.94
CA ILE A 125 6.69 -15.63 13.04
C ILE A 125 7.12 -14.18 13.35
N PRO A 126 8.07 -13.94 14.27
CA PRO A 126 8.53 -12.59 14.61
C PRO A 126 8.94 -11.73 13.40
N GLU A 127 9.57 -12.32 12.38
CA GLU A 127 10.01 -11.59 11.18
C GLU A 127 8.85 -10.92 10.43
N MET A 128 7.61 -11.42 10.54
CA MET A 128 6.46 -10.84 9.86
C MET A 128 6.17 -9.41 10.33
N GLU A 129 6.57 -9.03 11.54
CA GLU A 129 6.40 -7.67 12.04
C GLU A 129 7.09 -6.63 11.16
N LYS A 130 8.26 -6.96 10.60
CA LYS A 130 8.98 -6.08 9.68
C LYS A 130 8.16 -5.73 8.43
N TYR A 131 7.33 -6.66 7.96
CA TYR A 131 6.62 -6.53 6.69
C TYR A 131 5.15 -6.12 6.86
N LEU A 132 4.53 -6.50 7.99
CA LEU A 132 3.10 -6.31 8.29
C LEU A 132 2.87 -5.50 9.57
N GLY A 133 3.90 -4.86 10.14
CA GLY A 133 3.78 -4.08 11.38
C GLY A 133 2.80 -2.92 11.25
N GLU A 134 2.77 -2.26 10.09
CA GLU A 134 1.82 -1.19 9.76
C GLU A 134 0.35 -1.63 9.91
N THR A 135 0.08 -2.92 9.69
CA THR A 135 -1.26 -3.51 9.72
C THR A 135 -1.41 -4.55 10.82
N TYR A 136 -0.52 -4.50 11.82
CA TYR A 136 -0.55 -5.36 13.01
C TYR A 136 -0.53 -6.87 12.69
N GLY A 137 0.11 -7.27 11.59
CA GLY A 137 0.18 -8.66 11.14
C GLY A 137 -1.03 -9.14 10.33
N VAL A 138 -2.00 -8.27 10.06
CA VAL A 138 -3.13 -8.56 9.17
C VAL A 138 -2.75 -8.19 7.75
N MET A 139 -2.84 -9.12 6.80
CA MET A 139 -2.64 -8.81 5.39
C MET A 139 -3.83 -7.98 4.89
N ILE A 140 -3.56 -6.78 4.37
CA ILE A 140 -4.58 -5.85 3.86
C ILE A 140 -4.31 -5.51 2.39
N TYR A 141 -3.07 -5.69 1.94
CA TYR A 141 -2.64 -5.34 0.60
C TYR A 141 -2.19 -6.56 -0.23
N GLN A 142 -2.33 -6.45 -1.54
CA GLN A 142 -1.74 -7.36 -2.51
C GLN A 142 -0.21 -7.49 -2.33
N GLU A 143 0.42 -6.37 -2.02
CA GLU A 143 1.84 -6.26 -1.74
C GLU A 143 2.24 -7.03 -0.46
N ASP A 144 1.34 -7.20 0.51
CA ASP A 144 1.60 -7.99 1.72
C ASP A 144 1.77 -9.47 1.40
N VAL A 145 0.94 -10.00 0.49
CA VAL A 145 1.07 -11.38 -0.01
C VAL A 145 2.43 -11.57 -0.67
N ILE A 146 2.85 -10.61 -1.51
CA ILE A 146 4.15 -10.67 -2.18
C ILE A 146 5.29 -10.65 -1.16
N LYS A 147 5.27 -9.72 -0.19
CA LYS A 147 6.30 -9.60 0.85
C LYS A 147 6.43 -10.89 1.67
N ILE A 148 5.32 -11.47 2.10
CA ILE A 148 5.33 -12.69 2.92
C ILE A 148 5.78 -13.90 2.09
N ALA A 149 5.26 -14.05 0.88
CA ALA A 149 5.68 -15.13 -0.01
C ALA A 149 7.18 -15.07 -0.34
N HIS A 150 7.72 -13.88 -0.55
CA HIS A 150 9.14 -13.69 -0.87
C HIS A 150 10.04 -13.81 0.36
N HIS A 151 9.83 -12.96 1.37
CA HIS A 151 10.77 -12.84 2.48
C HIS A 151 10.63 -13.98 3.49
N VAL A 152 9.40 -14.37 3.82
CA VAL A 152 9.11 -15.37 4.86
C VAL A 152 9.10 -16.78 4.27
N ALA A 153 8.36 -17.00 3.18
CA ALA A 153 8.28 -18.33 2.57
C ALA A 153 9.48 -18.63 1.66
N GLY A 154 10.20 -17.63 1.15
CA GLY A 154 11.42 -17.81 0.35
C GLY A 154 11.20 -17.96 -1.16
N LEU A 155 10.00 -17.66 -1.67
CA LEU A 155 9.76 -17.64 -3.11
C LEU A 155 10.53 -16.50 -3.79
N THR A 156 10.77 -16.60 -5.09
CA THR A 156 11.26 -15.44 -5.86
C THR A 156 10.17 -14.37 -5.96
N LEU A 157 10.54 -13.12 -6.29
CA LEU A 157 9.54 -12.05 -6.50
C LEU A 157 8.57 -12.38 -7.63
N GLU A 158 9.05 -13.03 -8.70
CA GLU A 158 8.21 -13.47 -9.82
C GLU A 158 7.18 -14.51 -9.37
N GLU A 159 7.60 -15.48 -8.56
CA GLU A 159 6.73 -16.50 -7.98
C GLU A 159 5.74 -15.89 -6.98
N ALA A 160 6.19 -14.96 -6.15
CA ALA A 160 5.34 -14.27 -5.20
C ALA A 160 4.22 -13.47 -5.92
N ASP A 161 4.54 -12.79 -7.01
CA ASP A 161 3.53 -12.11 -7.84
C ASP A 161 2.64 -13.10 -8.61
N LEU A 162 3.18 -14.25 -9.05
CA LEU A 162 2.38 -15.32 -9.63
C LEU A 162 1.36 -15.86 -8.61
N LEU A 163 1.78 -16.06 -7.35
CA LEU A 163 0.91 -16.48 -6.25
C LEU A 163 -0.20 -15.45 -6.03
N ARG A 164 0.15 -14.16 -5.92
CA ARG A 164 -0.84 -13.09 -5.78
C ARG A 164 -1.87 -13.11 -6.92
N ARG A 165 -1.44 -13.24 -8.17
CA ARG A 165 -2.33 -13.31 -9.35
C ARG A 165 -3.22 -14.55 -9.33
N ALA A 166 -2.66 -15.69 -8.92
CA ALA A 166 -3.39 -16.94 -8.77
C ALA A 166 -4.55 -16.78 -7.80
N MET A 167 -4.24 -16.16 -6.66
CA MET A 167 -5.14 -15.95 -5.54
C MET A 167 -6.27 -14.98 -5.89
N SER A 168 -6.03 -13.93 -6.68
CA SER A 168 -7.10 -13.02 -7.13
C SER A 168 -8.08 -13.61 -8.16
N GLY A 169 -8.11 -14.94 -8.35
CA GLY A 169 -8.97 -15.61 -9.34
C GLY A 169 -8.60 -15.28 -10.80
N LYS A 170 -7.48 -14.58 -11.02
CA LYS A 170 -7.03 -14.18 -12.35
C LYS A 170 -6.27 -15.29 -13.08
N MET A 171 -5.87 -16.36 -12.38
CA MET A 171 -5.37 -17.58 -13.02
C MET A 171 -6.44 -18.66 -13.08
N ARG A 172 -6.74 -19.11 -14.30
CA ARG A 172 -7.78 -20.12 -14.59
C ARG A 172 -7.31 -21.58 -14.51
N SER A 173 -6.06 -21.84 -14.13
CA SER A 173 -5.47 -23.18 -14.16
C SER A 173 -5.26 -23.76 -12.76
N HIS A 174 -6.06 -24.77 -12.41
CA HIS A 174 -5.92 -25.53 -11.16
C HIS A 174 -4.52 -26.14 -11.00
N LYS A 175 -3.91 -26.61 -12.10
CA LYS A 175 -2.54 -27.16 -12.11
C LYS A 175 -1.49 -26.11 -11.75
N ALA A 176 -1.66 -24.86 -12.19
CA ALA A 176 -0.74 -23.78 -11.85
C ALA A 176 -0.82 -23.43 -10.36
N MET A 177 -2.03 -23.44 -9.78
CA MET A 177 -2.25 -23.22 -8.35
C MET A 177 -1.61 -24.33 -7.50
N GLU A 178 -1.78 -25.58 -7.90
CA GLU A 178 -1.17 -26.71 -7.19
C GLU A 178 0.36 -26.66 -7.25
N ARG A 179 0.94 -26.33 -8.41
CA ARG A 179 2.39 -26.17 -8.57
C ARG A 179 2.94 -25.07 -7.65
N ILE A 180 2.26 -23.93 -7.55
CA ILE A 180 2.73 -22.84 -6.69
C ILE A 180 2.55 -23.16 -5.21
N LYS A 181 1.48 -23.87 -4.83
CA LYS A 181 1.30 -24.40 -3.48
C LYS A 181 2.44 -25.33 -3.09
N ASN A 182 2.74 -26.33 -3.91
CA ASN A 182 3.82 -27.28 -3.64
C ASN A 182 5.18 -26.56 -3.50
N LYS A 183 5.42 -25.55 -4.34
CA LYS A 183 6.64 -24.75 -4.26
C LYS A 183 6.69 -23.90 -2.99
N PHE A 184 5.60 -23.26 -2.59
CA PHE A 184 5.49 -22.52 -1.34
C PHE A 184 5.83 -23.40 -0.14
N TYR A 185 5.26 -24.60 -0.06
CA TYR A 185 5.54 -25.54 1.04
C TYR A 185 6.98 -26.03 1.05
N ALA A 186 7.55 -26.36 -0.11
CA ALA A 186 8.95 -26.76 -0.22
C ALA A 186 9.90 -25.62 0.22
N SER A 187 9.57 -24.38 -0.15
CA SER A 187 10.35 -23.20 0.20
C SER A 187 10.25 -22.85 1.69
N CYS A 188 9.06 -22.94 2.29
CA CYS A 188 8.89 -22.80 3.74
C CYS A 188 9.70 -23.86 4.50
N LYS A 189 9.70 -25.11 4.02
CA LYS A 189 10.50 -26.18 4.62
C LYS A 189 12.01 -25.91 4.52
N SER A 190 12.51 -25.42 3.39
CA SER A 190 13.94 -25.07 3.25
C SER A 190 14.34 -23.87 4.11
N LYS A 191 13.40 -22.97 4.42
CA LYS A 191 13.53 -21.88 5.40
C LYS A 191 13.42 -22.34 6.86
N GLY A 192 13.19 -23.63 7.12
CA GLY A 192 13.08 -24.18 8.47
C GLY A 192 11.72 -23.93 9.15
N LEU A 193 10.70 -23.52 8.40
CA LEU A 193 9.35 -23.33 8.94
C LEU A 193 8.66 -24.69 9.16
N SER A 194 8.00 -24.83 10.30
CA SER A 194 7.21 -26.03 10.59
C SER A 194 6.00 -26.13 9.65
N LEU A 195 5.51 -27.35 9.43
CA LEU A 195 4.30 -27.58 8.64
C LEU A 195 3.09 -26.82 9.21
N THR A 196 2.99 -26.75 10.55
CA THR A 196 1.93 -26.01 11.24
C THR A 196 1.94 -24.51 10.91
N ILE A 197 3.12 -23.88 10.92
CA ILE A 197 3.26 -22.46 10.57
C ILE A 197 2.98 -22.27 9.07
N THR A 198 3.51 -23.15 8.24
CA THR A 198 3.33 -23.12 6.78
C THR A 198 1.85 -23.21 6.40
N ASN A 199 1.09 -24.12 7.03
CA ASN A 199 -0.35 -24.24 6.83
C ASN A 199 -1.09 -22.96 7.24
N LYS A 200 -0.74 -22.37 8.39
CA LYS A 200 -1.37 -21.12 8.84
C LYS A 200 -1.10 -19.96 7.88
N LEU A 201 0.13 -19.84 7.37
CA LEU A 201 0.50 -18.83 6.37
C LEU A 201 -0.26 -19.04 5.06
N TRP A 202 -0.29 -20.27 4.56
CA TRP A 202 -1.02 -20.60 3.33
C TRP A 202 -2.51 -20.24 3.46
N ASN A 203 -3.15 -20.67 4.55
CA ASN A 203 -4.56 -20.39 4.79
C ASN A 203 -4.84 -18.89 4.92
N GLN A 204 -3.92 -18.12 5.52
CA GLN A 204 -4.05 -16.66 5.61
C GLN A 204 -3.94 -15.99 4.23
N ILE A 205 -3.07 -16.48 3.35
CA ILE A 205 -2.95 -15.98 1.97
C ILE A 205 -4.19 -16.36 1.15
N GLU A 206 -4.66 -17.59 1.28
CA GLU A 206 -5.79 -18.14 0.53
C GLU A 206 -7.12 -17.49 0.93
N SER A 207 -7.35 -17.21 2.22
CA SER A 207 -8.56 -16.50 2.67
C SER A 207 -8.60 -15.04 2.20
N PHE A 208 -7.44 -14.46 1.93
CA PHE A 208 -7.28 -13.07 1.51
C PHE A 208 -7.29 -12.88 -0.01
N ALA A 209 -7.02 -13.96 -0.74
CA ALA A 209 -6.90 -14.08 -2.18
C ALA A 209 -7.94 -13.30 -3.00
N GLY A 210 -9.22 -13.36 -2.61
CA GLY A 210 -10.33 -12.71 -3.30
C GLY A 210 -10.55 -11.24 -2.96
N TYR A 211 -9.87 -10.72 -1.93
CA TYR A 211 -10.19 -9.41 -1.34
C TYR A 211 -8.98 -8.47 -1.21
N ALA A 212 -7.81 -8.94 -1.63
CA ALA A 212 -6.59 -8.16 -1.61
C ALA A 212 -6.66 -6.89 -2.46
N PHE A 213 -6.29 -5.75 -1.88
CA PHE A 213 -6.26 -4.47 -2.59
C PHE A 213 -4.85 -3.97 -2.89
N CYS A 214 -4.68 -3.23 -3.98
CA CYS A 214 -3.39 -2.63 -4.29
C CYS A 214 -3.13 -1.42 -3.37
N LYS A 215 -2.05 -1.47 -2.58
CA LYS A 215 -1.70 -0.41 -1.63
C LYS A 215 -1.51 0.93 -2.32
N ALA A 216 -0.82 0.94 -3.47
CA ALA A 216 -0.54 2.18 -4.22
C ALA A 216 -1.81 2.89 -4.67
N HIS A 217 -2.83 2.14 -5.08
CA HIS A 217 -4.12 2.70 -5.47
C HIS A 217 -4.88 3.25 -4.25
N SER A 218 -4.86 2.53 -3.13
CA SER A 218 -5.48 3.03 -1.88
C SER A 218 -4.80 4.29 -1.37
N ALA A 219 -3.47 4.35 -1.46
CA ALA A 219 -2.67 5.47 -1.00
C ALA A 219 -2.93 6.74 -1.82
N SER A 220 -3.07 6.63 -3.15
CA SER A 220 -3.38 7.80 -3.98
C SER A 220 -4.79 8.35 -3.70
N PHE A 221 -5.74 7.48 -3.39
CA PHE A 221 -7.10 7.89 -3.03
C PHE A 221 -7.13 8.50 -1.63
N ALA A 222 -6.42 7.91 -0.66
CA ALA A 222 -6.28 8.46 0.69
C ALA A 222 -5.62 9.84 0.67
N LEU A 223 -4.63 10.07 -0.19
CA LEU A 223 -4.01 11.39 -0.35
C LEU A 223 -5.05 12.42 -0.80
N LEU A 224 -5.86 12.09 -1.80
CA LEU A 224 -6.92 12.97 -2.26
C LEU A 224 -7.98 13.20 -1.16
N SER A 225 -8.31 12.17 -0.37
CA SER A 225 -9.19 12.31 0.78
C SER A 225 -8.65 13.30 1.81
N PHE A 226 -7.35 13.25 2.12
CA PHE A 226 -6.70 14.24 3.00
C PHE A 226 -6.75 15.64 2.39
N GLN A 227 -6.45 15.80 1.09
CA GLN A 227 -6.47 17.11 0.43
C GLN A 227 -7.86 17.77 0.42
N VAL A 228 -8.93 16.96 0.44
CA VAL A 228 -10.31 17.44 0.45
C VAL A 228 -10.82 17.70 1.88
N ALA A 229 -10.28 17.01 2.88
CA ALA A 229 -10.74 17.05 4.27
C ALA A 229 -10.11 18.19 5.07
#